data_AF-A0A8C0MVU6-F1
#
_entry.id   AF-A0A8C0MVU6-F1
#
_cell.length_a   1.000
_cell.length_b   1.000
_cell.length_c   1.000
_cell.angle_alpha   90.00
_cell.angle_beta   90.00
_cell.angle_gamma   90.00
#
_symmetry.space_group_name_H-M   'P 1'
#
loop_
_entity.id
_entity.type
_entity.pdbx_description
1 polymer ?
#
loop_
_entity_poly.entity_id
_entity_poly.type
_entity_poly.pdbx_seq_one_letter_code
_entity_poly.pdbx_strand_id
1 'polypeptide(L)'
;MMWYILIVGILLPQSFAHPGFFTSIGQMTDLIHTEKDLVTSLKDYIKAEEDKLEQIKKWAEKLDRLTSTATKDPEGFVGHPVNAFKLMKRLNTEWSELENLVLKDMSDGFISNLTIQRQYFPNDEDQVGAAKALLRLQDTYNLDTDTISKGNLPGVKHKSFLTVEDCFELGKVAYTEADYYHTELWMEQALRQLDDGEVSTIDKVSVLDYLSYAVYQQGDLDKALLLTKKLLELDPEHQRANGNLKYFEYIMAKEKDANKSASDDQSDQKTTLKKKGAAVDYLPERQKYEMLCRGEGIKMTPRRQKKLFCRYHDGNRNPKFILAPAKQEDEWDKPRIIRFHDIISDAEIEIVKDLAKPRLSRATVHDPETGKLTTAQYRVSKSAWLSGYENPVVSRINMRIQDLTGLDVSTAEELQKDEPDAFKELGTGNRIATWLFYMSDVSAGGATVFPEVGASVWPKKGTAVFWYNLFASGEGDYSTRHAACPVLVGNKWVSNKWLHERGQEFRRPCTLSELE
;
A
#
# COMPACT_ATOMS: atom_id res chain seq x y z
N MET A 1 -17.01 51.02 -38.75
CA MET A 1 -17.39 49.62 -38.47
C MET A 1 -16.16 48.93 -37.89
N MET A 2 -16.11 48.74 -36.57
CA MET A 2 -15.00 48.07 -35.90
C MET A 2 -15.61 46.88 -35.15
N TRP A 3 -15.34 45.67 -35.65
CA TRP A 3 -15.84 44.42 -35.08
C TRP A 3 -14.95 44.03 -33.91
N TYR A 4 -15.55 43.93 -32.71
CA TYR A 4 -14.93 43.31 -31.54
C TYR A 4 -15.18 41.80 -31.60
N ILE A 5 -14.11 41.00 -31.66
CA ILE A 5 -14.17 39.55 -31.52
C ILE A 5 -14.09 39.24 -30.02
N LEU A 6 -15.21 38.76 -29.47
CA LEU A 6 -15.31 38.21 -28.12
C LEU A 6 -14.75 36.78 -28.13
N ILE A 7 -13.57 36.58 -27.55
CA ILE A 7 -13.03 35.24 -27.28
C ILE A 7 -13.69 34.74 -25.99
N VAL A 8 -14.66 33.85 -26.15
CA VAL A 8 -15.24 33.09 -25.04
C VAL A 8 -14.24 32.00 -24.66
N GLY A 9 -13.57 32.19 -23.52
CA GLY A 9 -12.71 31.17 -22.92
C GLY A 9 -13.55 29.99 -22.46
N ILE A 10 -13.44 28.87 -23.18
CA ILE A 10 -13.95 27.57 -22.73
C ILE A 10 -13.04 27.11 -21.59
N LEU A 11 -13.52 27.26 -20.35
CA LEU A 11 -12.95 26.58 -19.19
C LEU A 11 -13.19 25.08 -19.36
N LEU A 12 -12.21 24.39 -19.93
CA LEU A 12 -12.12 22.94 -19.83
C LEU A 12 -11.99 22.60 -18.33
N PRO A 13 -12.85 21.73 -17.78
CA PRO A 13 -12.66 21.25 -16.43
C PRO A 13 -11.32 20.51 -16.39
N GLN A 14 -10.36 21.04 -15.63
CA GLN A 14 -9.18 20.28 -15.28
C GLN A 14 -9.67 19.09 -14.46
N SER A 15 -9.59 17.90 -15.06
CA SER A 15 -9.67 16.65 -14.34
C SER A 15 -8.51 16.64 -13.34
N PHE A 16 -8.79 17.03 -12.10
CA PHE A 16 -7.90 16.79 -10.98
C PHE A 16 -7.87 15.27 -10.78
N ALA A 17 -6.87 14.61 -11.38
CA ALA A 17 -6.50 13.27 -10.96
C ALA A 17 -6.04 13.38 -9.50
N HIS A 18 -6.89 12.97 -8.56
CA HIS A 18 -6.52 12.97 -7.15
C HIS A 18 -5.36 11.97 -6.96
N PRO A 19 -4.20 12.41 -6.45
CA PRO A 19 -3.09 11.51 -6.18
C PRO A 19 -3.53 10.51 -5.10
N GLY A 20 -3.44 9.20 -5.41
CA GLY A 20 -4.00 8.13 -4.56
C GLY A 20 -3.73 8.30 -3.06
N PHE A 21 -4.80 8.23 -2.27
CA PHE A 21 -4.81 8.57 -0.84
C PHE A 21 -3.90 7.66 -0.01
N PHE A 22 -3.82 6.38 -0.36
CA PHE A 22 -3.02 5.37 0.32
C PHE A 22 -1.50 5.62 0.25
N THR A 23 -1.05 6.55 -0.59
CA THR A 23 0.38 6.86 -0.78
C THR A 23 0.90 7.94 0.17
N SER A 24 0.05 8.62 0.96
CA SER A 24 0.49 9.60 1.97
C SER A 24 -0.03 9.29 3.36
N ILE A 25 0.89 9.13 4.29
CA ILE A 25 0.59 8.96 5.71
C ILE A 25 -0.08 10.20 6.30
N GLY A 26 0.24 11.41 5.80
CA GLY A 26 -0.43 12.63 6.25
C GLY A 26 -1.93 12.58 5.96
N GLN A 27 -2.28 12.25 4.70
CA GLN A 27 -3.68 12.13 4.29
C GLN A 27 -4.39 10.99 5.02
N MET A 28 -3.73 9.84 5.24
CA MET A 28 -4.31 8.75 6.04
C MET A 28 -4.51 9.14 7.50
N THR A 29 -3.63 9.95 8.09
CA THR A 29 -3.79 10.43 9.47
C THR A 29 -5.01 11.35 9.58
N ASP A 30 -5.20 12.24 8.60
CA ASP A 30 -6.38 13.11 8.54
C ASP A 30 -7.67 12.28 8.40
N LEU A 31 -7.67 11.23 7.57
CA LEU A 31 -8.81 10.31 7.42
C LEU A 31 -9.20 9.63 8.74
N ILE A 32 -8.23 9.18 9.54
CA ILE A 32 -8.49 8.58 10.85
C ILE A 32 -9.15 9.58 11.82
N HIS A 33 -8.73 10.85 11.78
CA HIS A 33 -9.36 11.89 12.58
C HIS A 33 -10.79 12.17 12.11
N THR A 34 -11.01 12.26 10.80
CA THR A 34 -12.35 12.42 10.20
C THR A 34 -13.27 11.25 10.57
N GLU A 35 -12.80 10.02 10.51
CA GLU A 35 -13.57 8.84 10.92
C GLU A 35 -13.97 8.91 12.40
N LYS A 36 -13.04 9.31 13.28
CA LYS A 36 -13.33 9.49 14.71
C LYS A 36 -14.43 10.54 14.96
N ASP A 37 -14.41 11.63 14.21
CA ASP A 37 -15.43 12.68 14.31
C ASP A 37 -16.79 12.19 13.80
N LEU A 38 -16.81 11.41 12.71
CA LEU A 38 -18.02 10.77 12.20
C LEU A 38 -18.61 9.75 13.19
N VAL A 39 -17.76 8.96 13.86
CA VAL A 39 -18.21 8.05 14.94
C VAL A 39 -18.83 8.83 16.10
N THR A 40 -18.31 10.01 16.41
CA THR A 40 -18.91 10.89 17.43
C THR A 40 -20.30 11.37 16.97
N SER A 41 -20.43 11.83 15.73
CA SER A 41 -21.71 12.23 15.15
C SER A 41 -22.72 11.07 15.08
N LEU A 42 -22.25 9.84 14.81
CA LEU A 42 -23.08 8.64 14.80
C LEU A 42 -23.63 8.34 16.21
N LYS A 43 -22.83 8.53 17.26
CA LYS A 43 -23.29 8.37 18.65
C LYS A 43 -24.34 9.40 19.02
N ASP A 44 -24.21 10.64 18.55
CA ASP A 44 -25.21 11.68 18.76
C ASP A 44 -26.54 11.33 18.07
N TYR A 45 -26.48 10.81 16.84
CA TYR A 45 -27.65 10.27 16.14
C TYR A 45 -28.32 9.12 16.93
N ILE A 46 -27.53 8.12 17.36
CA ILE A 46 -28.05 6.97 18.13
C ILE A 46 -28.76 7.45 19.39
N LYS A 47 -28.15 8.36 20.14
CA LYS A 47 -28.75 8.92 21.36
C LYS A 47 -30.06 9.64 21.06
N ALA A 48 -30.12 10.40 19.98
CA ALA A 48 -31.32 11.12 19.58
C ALA A 48 -32.47 10.17 19.18
N GLU A 49 -32.16 9.06 18.51
CA GLU A 49 -33.12 7.99 18.24
C GLU A 49 -33.56 7.25 19.50
N GLU A 50 -32.66 6.97 20.44
CA GLU A 50 -32.99 6.36 21.73
C GLU A 50 -33.95 7.23 22.54
N ASP A 51 -33.70 8.54 22.62
CA ASP A 51 -34.57 9.51 23.30
C ASP A 51 -35.95 9.62 22.64
N LYS A 52 -36.01 9.56 21.30
CA LYS A 52 -37.26 9.50 20.53
C LYS A 52 -38.01 8.20 20.80
N LEU A 53 -37.32 7.06 20.73
CA LEU A 53 -37.90 5.75 20.96
C LEU A 53 -38.45 5.61 22.38
N GLU A 54 -37.75 6.16 23.38
CA GLU A 54 -38.19 6.15 24.78
C GLU A 54 -39.47 6.99 24.99
N GLN A 55 -39.59 8.13 24.30
CA GLN A 55 -40.84 8.91 24.29
C GLN A 55 -41.99 8.12 23.66
N ILE A 56 -41.75 7.46 22.53
CA ILE A 56 -42.75 6.63 21.84
C ILE A 56 -43.17 5.45 22.73
N LYS A 57 -42.22 4.77 23.41
CA LYS A 57 -42.51 3.67 24.34
C LYS A 57 -43.44 4.12 25.48
N LYS A 58 -43.14 5.26 26.13
CA LYS A 58 -43.99 5.83 27.19
C LYS A 58 -45.39 6.19 26.68
N TRP A 59 -45.48 6.72 25.45
CA TRP A 59 -46.77 7.05 24.85
C TRP A 59 -47.58 5.78 24.52
N ALA A 60 -46.94 4.75 23.96
CA ALA A 60 -47.55 3.47 23.66
C ALA A 60 -48.08 2.79 24.94
N GLU A 61 -47.31 2.77 26.03
CA GLU A 61 -47.76 2.20 27.30
C GLU A 61 -48.98 2.94 27.88
N LYS A 62 -48.99 4.28 27.80
CA LYS A 62 -50.14 5.10 28.19
C LYS A 62 -51.38 4.75 27.35
N LEU A 63 -51.22 4.62 26.03
CA LEU A 63 -52.31 4.29 25.12
C LEU A 63 -52.85 2.89 25.37
N ASP A 64 -51.98 1.91 25.61
CA ASP A 64 -52.33 0.51 25.88
C ASP A 64 -53.21 0.35 27.13
N ARG A 65 -52.88 1.05 28.22
CA ARG A 65 -53.71 1.09 29.43
C ARG A 65 -55.09 1.70 29.16
N LEU A 66 -55.13 2.76 28.34
CA LEU A 66 -56.37 3.47 28.01
C LEU A 66 -57.28 2.66 27.08
N THR A 67 -56.73 1.98 26.08
CA THR A 67 -57.49 1.12 25.16
C THR A 67 -57.98 -0.14 25.87
N SER A 68 -57.15 -0.75 26.72
CA SER A 68 -57.54 -1.90 27.55
C SER A 68 -58.69 -1.60 28.52
N THR A 69 -58.78 -0.36 29.01
CA THR A 69 -59.90 0.07 29.88
C THR A 69 -61.17 0.34 29.06
N ALA A 70 -61.03 1.02 27.91
CA ALA A 70 -62.17 1.38 27.06
C ALA A 70 -62.83 0.16 26.37
N THR A 71 -62.09 -0.92 26.13
CA THR A 71 -62.60 -2.14 25.47
C THR A 71 -63.34 -3.09 26.42
N LYS A 72 -63.16 -2.95 27.74
CA LYS A 72 -63.85 -3.79 28.74
C LYS A 72 -65.34 -3.46 28.89
N ASP A 73 -65.73 -2.20 28.65
CA ASP A 73 -67.12 -1.74 28.65
C ASP A 73 -67.27 -0.53 27.70
N PRO A 74 -67.42 -0.76 26.39
CA PRO A 74 -67.44 0.32 25.40
C PRO A 74 -68.62 1.27 25.56
N GLU A 75 -69.84 0.75 25.76
CA GLU A 75 -71.07 1.56 25.88
C GLU A 75 -71.07 2.38 27.17
N GLY A 76 -70.73 1.79 28.32
CA GLY A 76 -70.63 2.52 29.57
C GLY A 76 -69.49 3.54 29.58
N PHE A 77 -68.37 3.24 28.90
CA PHE A 77 -67.24 4.14 28.78
C PHE A 77 -67.59 5.39 27.97
N VAL A 78 -68.17 5.24 26.76
CA VAL A 78 -68.54 6.39 25.91
C VAL A 78 -69.80 7.12 26.38
N GLY A 79 -70.64 6.47 27.18
CA GLY A 79 -71.83 7.07 27.79
C GLY A 79 -71.52 8.21 28.77
N HIS A 80 -70.29 8.29 29.29
CA HIS A 80 -69.85 9.39 30.15
C HIS A 80 -69.24 10.55 29.33
N PRO A 81 -69.78 11.79 29.39
CA PRO A 81 -69.35 12.91 28.53
C PRO A 81 -67.86 13.24 28.59
N VAL A 82 -67.21 13.07 29.75
CA VAL A 82 -65.76 13.29 29.90
C VAL A 82 -64.94 12.27 29.11
N ASN A 83 -65.37 11.01 29.09
CA ASN A 83 -64.68 9.94 28.38
C ASN A 83 -64.88 10.07 26.86
N ALA A 84 -66.08 10.44 26.42
CA ALA A 84 -66.37 10.77 25.03
C ALA A 84 -65.48 11.91 24.51
N PHE A 85 -65.36 13.02 25.25
CA PHE A 85 -64.45 14.11 24.92
C PHE A 85 -62.98 13.65 24.85
N LYS A 86 -62.52 12.89 25.86
CA LYS A 86 -61.14 12.38 25.90
C LYS A 86 -60.83 11.43 24.74
N LEU A 87 -61.78 10.59 24.32
CA LEU A 87 -61.65 9.71 23.16
C LEU A 87 -61.57 10.52 21.86
N MET A 88 -62.46 11.50 21.66
CA MET A 88 -62.44 12.36 20.48
C MET A 88 -61.14 13.16 20.38
N LYS A 89 -60.69 13.78 21.48
CA LYS A 89 -59.39 14.46 21.52
C LYS A 89 -58.23 13.52 21.20
N ARG A 90 -58.26 12.30 21.74
CA ARG A 90 -57.19 11.32 21.51
C ARG A 90 -57.09 10.95 20.04
N LEU A 91 -58.21 10.58 19.41
CA LEU A 91 -58.27 10.19 18.00
C LEU A 91 -57.98 11.34 17.04
N ASN A 92 -58.44 12.56 17.34
CA ASN A 92 -58.27 13.71 16.46
C ASN A 92 -56.95 14.47 16.64
N THR A 93 -56.33 14.42 17.81
CA THR A 93 -55.16 15.26 18.13
C THR A 93 -53.98 14.45 18.64
N GLU A 94 -54.14 13.64 19.69
CA GLU A 94 -52.99 12.92 20.28
C GLU A 94 -52.37 11.89 19.30
N TRP A 95 -53.19 11.24 18.47
CA TRP A 95 -52.67 10.32 17.44
C TRP A 95 -51.90 11.04 16.33
N SER A 96 -52.33 12.24 15.90
CA SER A 96 -51.60 13.05 14.92
C SER A 96 -50.28 13.58 15.50
N GLU A 97 -50.25 13.95 16.78
CA GLU A 97 -49.00 14.34 17.46
C GLU A 97 -48.01 13.17 17.57
N LEU A 98 -48.51 11.95 17.85
CA LEU A 98 -47.69 10.74 17.86
C LEU A 98 -47.15 10.42 16.45
N GLU A 99 -47.98 10.52 15.41
CA GLU A 99 -47.57 10.34 14.02
C GLU A 99 -46.43 11.30 13.63
N ASN A 100 -46.56 12.58 13.98
CA ASN A 100 -45.51 13.58 13.76
C ASN A 100 -44.20 13.23 14.47
N LEU A 101 -44.26 12.69 15.70
CA LEU A 101 -43.06 12.23 16.40
C LEU A 101 -42.42 11.01 15.72
N VAL A 102 -43.23 10.05 15.29
CA VAL A 102 -42.76 8.83 14.60
C VAL A 102 -42.05 9.18 13.29
N LEU A 103 -42.65 10.07 12.49
CA LEU A 103 -42.12 10.52 11.19
C LEU A 103 -40.93 11.48 11.29
N LYS A 104 -40.65 12.04 12.48
CA LYS A 104 -39.54 12.96 12.68
C LYS A 104 -38.20 12.25 12.41
N ASP A 105 -37.47 12.72 11.40
CA ASP A 105 -36.12 12.24 11.11
C ASP A 105 -35.12 12.80 12.14
N MET A 106 -34.31 11.91 12.72
CA MET A 106 -33.25 12.26 13.66
C MET A 106 -31.86 12.21 12.99
N SER A 107 -31.78 11.74 11.73
CA SER A 107 -30.54 11.46 11.02
C SER A 107 -29.93 12.68 10.30
N ASP A 108 -30.70 13.75 10.06
CA ASP A 108 -30.30 14.93 9.28
C ASP A 108 -28.90 15.48 9.62
N GLY A 109 -28.59 15.64 10.92
CA GLY A 109 -27.29 16.14 11.36
C GLY A 109 -26.13 15.19 11.02
N PHE A 110 -26.33 13.88 11.21
CA PHE A 110 -25.34 12.86 10.87
C PHE A 110 -25.17 12.72 9.35
N ILE A 111 -26.27 12.64 8.60
CA ILE A 111 -26.24 12.49 7.13
C ILE A 111 -25.61 13.72 6.46
N SER A 112 -25.91 14.93 6.95
CA SER A 112 -25.28 16.16 6.47
C SER A 112 -23.77 16.17 6.71
N ASN A 113 -23.34 15.81 7.92
CA ASN A 113 -21.91 15.73 8.24
C ASN A 113 -21.20 14.66 7.40
N LEU A 114 -21.78 13.45 7.31
CA LEU A 114 -21.25 12.37 6.47
C LEU A 114 -21.13 12.78 5.01
N THR A 115 -22.14 13.46 4.47
CA THR A 115 -22.13 13.93 3.06
C THR A 115 -21.01 14.94 2.82
N ILE A 116 -20.78 15.87 3.75
CA ILE A 116 -19.69 16.84 3.68
C ILE A 116 -18.33 16.12 3.76
N GLN A 117 -18.17 15.15 4.66
CA GLN A 117 -16.87 14.46 4.82
C GLN A 117 -16.58 13.50 3.67
N ARG A 118 -17.60 12.92 3.03
CA ARG A 118 -17.47 11.96 1.93
C ARG A 118 -16.71 12.52 0.72
N GLN A 119 -16.69 13.84 0.52
CA GLN A 119 -15.89 14.47 -0.54
C GLN A 119 -14.37 14.26 -0.36
N TYR A 120 -13.93 13.92 0.85
CA TYR A 120 -12.53 13.66 1.19
C TYR A 120 -12.22 12.17 1.36
N PHE A 121 -13.21 11.30 1.18
CA PHE A 121 -13.04 9.85 1.33
C PHE A 121 -12.24 9.26 0.16
N PRO A 122 -11.53 8.15 0.40
CA PRO A 122 -10.97 7.35 -0.68
C PRO A 122 -12.08 6.82 -1.59
N ASN A 123 -11.75 6.58 -2.85
CA ASN A 123 -12.65 6.00 -3.84
C ASN A 123 -12.30 4.53 -4.14
N ASP A 124 -13.05 3.90 -5.04
CA ASP A 124 -12.84 2.49 -5.43
C ASP A 124 -11.43 2.23 -5.99
N GLU A 125 -10.83 3.21 -6.70
CA GLU A 125 -9.46 3.10 -7.22
C GLU A 125 -8.43 3.09 -6.09
N ASP A 126 -8.65 3.85 -5.02
CA ASP A 126 -7.81 3.85 -3.82
C ASP A 126 -7.90 2.52 -3.06
N GLN A 127 -9.10 1.94 -2.94
CA GLN A 127 -9.29 0.64 -2.30
C GLN A 127 -8.58 -0.47 -3.08
N VAL A 128 -8.75 -0.50 -4.41
CA VAL A 128 -8.02 -1.44 -5.28
C VAL A 128 -6.52 -1.20 -5.22
N GLY A 129 -6.08 0.06 -5.19
CA GLY A 129 -4.67 0.42 -5.04
C GLY A 129 -4.06 -0.07 -3.74
N ALA A 130 -4.79 0.03 -2.62
CA ALA A 130 -4.40 -0.49 -1.33
C ALA A 130 -4.33 -2.02 -1.32
N ALA A 131 -5.32 -2.70 -1.91
CA ALA A 131 -5.32 -4.16 -2.08
C ALA A 131 -4.09 -4.63 -2.88
N LYS A 132 -3.80 -4.01 -4.02
CA LYS A 132 -2.60 -4.32 -4.83
C LYS A 132 -1.30 -4.09 -4.06
N ALA A 133 -1.23 -3.03 -3.25
CA ALA A 133 -0.06 -2.76 -2.42
C ALA A 133 0.15 -3.86 -1.37
N LEU A 134 -0.93 -4.38 -0.77
CA LEU A 134 -0.89 -5.49 0.19
C LEU A 134 -0.46 -6.80 -0.47
N LEU A 135 -1.00 -7.15 -1.64
CA LEU A 135 -0.56 -8.32 -2.42
C LEU A 135 0.93 -8.25 -2.77
N ARG A 136 1.42 -7.07 -3.14
CA ARG A 136 2.84 -6.87 -3.40
C ARG A 136 3.71 -7.07 -2.16
N LEU A 137 3.25 -6.63 -0.99
CA LEU A 137 3.96 -6.89 0.27
C LEU A 137 3.99 -8.37 0.59
N GLN A 138 2.87 -9.07 0.35
CA GLN A 138 2.76 -10.51 0.49
C GLN A 138 3.82 -11.23 -0.35
N ASP A 139 3.93 -10.90 -1.64
CA ASP A 139 4.96 -11.43 -2.54
C ASP A 139 6.38 -11.12 -2.06
N THR A 140 6.67 -9.83 -1.86
CA THR A 140 8.03 -9.36 -1.60
C THR A 140 8.60 -10.01 -0.33
N TYR A 141 7.77 -10.11 0.70
CA TYR A 141 8.16 -10.64 2.00
C TYR A 141 7.78 -12.11 2.21
N ASN A 142 7.23 -12.78 1.19
CA ASN A 142 6.77 -14.16 1.24
C ASN A 142 5.89 -14.44 2.48
N LEU A 143 4.89 -13.58 2.69
CA LEU A 143 3.98 -13.65 3.83
C LEU A 143 2.83 -14.61 3.53
N ASP A 144 2.49 -15.44 4.49
CA ASP A 144 1.28 -16.26 4.40
C ASP A 144 0.03 -15.42 4.70
N THR A 145 -1.11 -15.85 4.12
CA THR A 145 -2.38 -15.15 4.28
C THR A 145 -2.88 -15.14 5.73
N ASP A 146 -2.55 -16.16 6.53
CA ASP A 146 -2.94 -16.24 7.94
C ASP A 146 -2.21 -15.21 8.79
N THR A 147 -0.91 -15.01 8.54
CA THR A 147 -0.09 -13.97 9.17
C THR A 147 -0.64 -12.58 8.87
N ILE A 148 -1.01 -12.30 7.62
CA ILE A 148 -1.61 -11.02 7.24
C ILE A 148 -3.00 -10.88 7.86
N SER A 149 -3.88 -11.88 7.70
CA SER A 149 -5.27 -11.82 8.15
C SER A 149 -5.40 -11.71 9.66
N LYS A 150 -4.43 -12.27 10.43
CA LYS A 150 -4.42 -12.17 11.89
C LYS A 150 -3.62 -10.98 12.43
N GLY A 151 -3.08 -10.13 11.55
CA GLY A 151 -2.28 -8.96 11.95
C GLY A 151 -0.93 -9.31 12.59
N ASN A 152 -0.43 -10.54 12.40
CA ASN A 152 0.80 -11.06 13.01
C ASN A 152 2.07 -10.67 12.22
N LEU A 153 2.08 -9.47 11.65
CA LEU A 153 3.20 -9.00 10.83
C LEU A 153 4.48 -8.80 11.66
N PRO A 154 5.67 -9.14 11.12
CA PRO A 154 6.94 -8.91 11.80
C PRO A 154 7.12 -7.45 12.24
N GLY A 155 7.62 -7.25 13.47
CA GLY A 155 7.93 -5.92 14.02
C GLY A 155 6.77 -5.20 14.71
N VAL A 156 5.55 -5.75 14.67
CA VAL A 156 4.38 -5.23 15.38
C VAL A 156 3.50 -6.34 15.91
N LYS A 157 2.83 -6.08 17.03
CA LYS A 157 1.71 -6.90 17.52
C LYS A 157 0.46 -6.05 17.40
N HIS A 158 0.03 -5.78 16.17
CA HIS A 158 -1.24 -5.10 15.96
C HIS A 158 -2.39 -6.10 16.02
N LYS A 159 -3.57 -5.59 16.36
CA LYS A 159 -4.77 -6.37 16.69
C LYS A 159 -5.86 -6.20 15.63
N SER A 160 -5.47 -5.82 14.41
CA SER A 160 -6.40 -5.72 13.29
C SER A 160 -6.48 -7.08 12.62
N PHE A 161 -7.70 -7.51 12.32
CA PHE A 161 -7.97 -8.78 11.67
C PHE A 161 -8.67 -8.50 10.35
N LEU A 162 -8.36 -9.27 9.32
CA LEU A 162 -9.12 -9.28 8.07
C LEU A 162 -10.28 -10.26 8.24
N THR A 163 -11.48 -9.78 7.96
CA THR A 163 -12.70 -10.58 7.92
C THR A 163 -12.76 -11.46 6.68
N VAL A 164 -13.75 -12.35 6.64
CA VAL A 164 -14.08 -13.14 5.43
C VAL A 164 -14.31 -12.23 4.23
N GLU A 165 -14.99 -11.09 4.44
CA GLU A 165 -15.30 -10.12 3.38
C GLU A 165 -14.02 -9.48 2.84
N ASP A 166 -13.12 -9.04 3.72
CA ASP A 166 -11.83 -8.48 3.32
C ASP A 166 -10.99 -9.50 2.53
N CYS A 167 -10.95 -10.76 2.97
CA CYS A 167 -10.21 -11.82 2.28
C CYS A 167 -10.80 -12.11 0.89
N PHE A 168 -12.13 -12.14 0.77
CA PHE A 168 -12.80 -12.34 -0.51
C PHE A 168 -12.57 -11.17 -1.48
N GLU A 169 -12.61 -9.93 -0.98
CA GLU A 169 -12.31 -8.74 -1.78
C GLU A 169 -10.87 -8.76 -2.30
N LEU A 170 -9.88 -9.06 -1.45
CA LEU A 170 -8.48 -9.21 -1.87
C LEU A 170 -8.33 -10.28 -2.96
N GLY A 171 -8.99 -11.43 -2.79
CA GLY A 171 -9.01 -12.51 -3.77
C GLY A 171 -9.64 -12.08 -5.11
N LYS A 172 -10.70 -11.27 -5.08
CA LYS A 172 -11.36 -10.71 -6.28
C LYS A 172 -10.48 -9.69 -7.00
N VAL A 173 -9.80 -8.81 -6.27
CA VAL A 173 -8.85 -7.85 -6.86
C VAL A 173 -7.72 -8.60 -7.57
N ALA A 174 -7.17 -9.66 -6.95
CA ALA A 174 -6.19 -10.53 -7.59
C ALA A 174 -6.77 -11.21 -8.85
N TYR A 175 -8.02 -11.70 -8.77
CA TYR A 175 -8.69 -12.39 -9.88
C TYR A 175 -8.85 -11.49 -11.11
N THR A 176 -9.24 -10.22 -10.90
CA THR A 176 -9.43 -9.26 -12.00
C THR A 176 -8.13 -8.95 -12.74
N GLU A 177 -6.98 -9.12 -12.10
CA GLU A 177 -5.65 -8.94 -12.69
C GLU A 177 -5.08 -10.26 -13.25
N ALA A 178 -5.89 -11.32 -13.30
CA ALA A 178 -5.49 -12.67 -13.67
C ALA A 178 -4.38 -13.27 -12.78
N ASP A 179 -4.23 -12.75 -11.55
CA ASP A 179 -3.35 -13.31 -10.53
C ASP A 179 -4.05 -14.44 -9.78
N TYR A 180 -4.21 -15.56 -10.46
CA TYR A 180 -4.92 -16.71 -9.93
C TYR A 180 -4.24 -17.33 -8.71
N TYR A 181 -2.93 -17.14 -8.56
CA TYR A 181 -2.18 -17.62 -7.41
C TYR A 181 -2.63 -16.91 -6.13
N HIS A 182 -2.67 -15.58 -6.13
CA HIS A 182 -3.18 -14.84 -4.97
C HIS A 182 -4.68 -15.02 -4.78
N THR A 183 -5.47 -15.16 -5.86
CA THR A 183 -6.89 -15.51 -5.73
C THR A 183 -7.06 -16.81 -4.96
N GLU A 184 -6.31 -17.87 -5.30
CA GLU A 184 -6.39 -19.14 -4.57
C GLU A 184 -6.07 -18.94 -3.09
N LEU A 185 -4.96 -18.29 -2.77
CA LEU A 185 -4.53 -18.09 -1.37
C LEU A 185 -5.57 -17.34 -0.53
N TRP A 186 -6.13 -16.26 -1.06
CA TRP A 186 -7.09 -15.42 -0.32
C TRP A 186 -8.49 -16.02 -0.25
N MET A 187 -8.94 -16.69 -1.33
CA MET A 187 -10.22 -17.41 -1.31
C MET A 187 -10.18 -18.62 -0.38
N GLU A 188 -9.04 -19.33 -0.30
CA GLU A 188 -8.87 -20.37 0.71
C GLU A 188 -8.89 -19.82 2.14
N GLN A 189 -8.27 -18.66 2.37
CA GLN A 189 -8.29 -18.03 3.69
C GLN A 189 -9.71 -17.61 4.09
N ALA A 190 -10.48 -17.02 3.16
CA ALA A 190 -11.88 -16.70 3.36
C ALA A 190 -12.72 -17.96 3.68
N LEU A 191 -12.50 -19.05 2.94
CA LEU A 191 -13.21 -20.31 3.19
C LEU A 191 -12.85 -20.93 4.55
N ARG A 192 -11.58 -20.87 4.97
CA ARG A 192 -11.15 -21.34 6.30
C ARG A 192 -11.81 -20.53 7.41
N GLN A 193 -11.88 -19.21 7.29
CA GLN A 193 -12.57 -18.37 8.29
C GLN A 193 -14.07 -18.67 8.36
N LEU A 194 -14.72 -18.95 7.22
CA LEU A 194 -16.11 -19.42 7.20
C LEU A 194 -16.29 -20.82 7.80
N ASP A 195 -15.30 -21.70 7.66
CA ASP A 195 -15.30 -23.03 8.29
C ASP A 195 -15.08 -22.94 9.81
N ASP A 196 -14.30 -21.96 10.27
CA ASP A 196 -14.07 -21.65 11.69
C ASP A 196 -15.28 -20.97 12.37
N GLY A 197 -16.32 -20.63 11.61
CA GLY A 197 -17.61 -20.13 12.11
C GLY A 197 -17.74 -18.60 12.18
N GLU A 198 -16.92 -17.86 11.43
CA GLU A 198 -17.07 -16.41 11.32
C GLU A 198 -18.40 -16.04 10.63
N VAL A 199 -19.15 -15.12 11.23
CA VAL A 199 -20.42 -14.64 10.66
C VAL A 199 -20.11 -13.63 9.56
N SER A 200 -20.47 -13.97 8.32
CA SER A 200 -20.25 -13.14 7.14
C SER A 200 -21.49 -13.09 6.25
N THR A 201 -21.59 -12.02 5.45
CA THR A 201 -22.57 -11.86 4.38
C THR A 201 -22.21 -12.67 3.14
N ILE A 202 -20.95 -13.10 3.02
CA ILE A 202 -20.45 -13.84 1.87
C ILE A 202 -20.77 -15.31 2.01
N ASP A 203 -21.40 -15.85 0.98
CA ASP A 203 -21.75 -17.25 0.90
C ASP A 203 -20.57 -18.11 0.41
N LYS A 204 -20.49 -19.36 0.90
CA LYS A 204 -19.45 -20.31 0.50
C LYS A 204 -19.51 -20.64 -1.00
N VAL A 205 -20.67 -20.55 -1.65
CA VAL A 205 -20.83 -20.87 -3.08
C VAL A 205 -20.06 -19.84 -3.93
N SER A 206 -20.21 -18.54 -3.63
CA SER A 206 -19.45 -17.47 -4.26
C SER A 206 -17.94 -17.65 -4.12
N VAL A 207 -17.45 -17.99 -2.92
CA VAL A 207 -16.01 -18.24 -2.69
C VAL A 207 -15.51 -19.42 -3.52
N LEU A 208 -16.24 -20.54 -3.51
CA LEU A 208 -15.86 -21.76 -4.23
C LEU A 208 -15.88 -21.56 -5.75
N ASP A 209 -16.75 -20.71 -6.28
CA ASP A 209 -16.82 -20.43 -7.72
C ASP A 209 -15.52 -19.77 -8.21
N TYR A 210 -15.08 -18.68 -7.57
CA TYR A 210 -13.80 -18.04 -7.88
C TYR A 210 -12.60 -18.97 -7.62
N LEU A 211 -12.60 -19.67 -6.49
CA LEU A 211 -11.51 -20.55 -6.09
C LEU A 211 -11.34 -21.72 -7.07
N SER A 212 -12.42 -22.39 -7.47
CA SER A 212 -12.37 -23.52 -8.40
C SER A 212 -11.80 -23.12 -9.76
N TYR A 213 -12.16 -21.94 -10.27
CA TYR A 213 -11.60 -21.41 -11.51
C TYR A 213 -10.14 -21.04 -11.37
N ALA A 214 -9.75 -20.34 -10.30
CA ALA A 214 -8.36 -19.94 -10.07
C ALA A 214 -7.42 -21.15 -9.95
N VAL A 215 -7.86 -22.21 -9.27
CA VAL A 215 -7.14 -23.48 -9.15
C VAL A 215 -7.02 -24.18 -10.50
N TYR A 216 -8.09 -24.19 -11.29
CA TYR A 216 -8.07 -24.74 -12.66
C TYR A 216 -7.06 -24.01 -13.56
N GLN A 217 -7.04 -22.66 -13.52
CA GLN A 217 -6.09 -21.86 -14.32
C GLN A 217 -4.62 -22.13 -13.97
N GLN A 218 -4.36 -22.52 -12.73
CA GLN A 218 -3.02 -22.92 -12.26
C GLN A 218 -2.64 -24.36 -12.65
N GLY A 219 -3.58 -25.13 -13.20
CA GLY A 219 -3.37 -26.48 -13.72
C GLY A 219 -3.62 -27.62 -12.73
N ASP A 220 -4.19 -27.35 -11.55
CA ASP A 220 -4.55 -28.39 -10.58
C ASP A 220 -5.99 -28.85 -10.81
N LEU A 221 -6.16 -29.73 -11.80
CA LEU A 221 -7.48 -30.20 -12.25
C LEU A 221 -8.19 -31.05 -11.19
N ASP A 222 -7.45 -31.86 -10.43
CA ASP A 222 -8.00 -32.69 -9.36
C ASP A 222 -8.61 -31.83 -8.25
N LYS A 223 -7.90 -30.78 -7.82
CA LYS A 223 -8.40 -29.85 -6.80
C LYS A 223 -9.57 -29.01 -7.33
N ALA A 224 -9.52 -28.54 -8.59
CA ALA A 224 -10.63 -27.82 -9.20
C ALA A 224 -11.92 -28.67 -9.27
N LEU A 225 -11.79 -29.95 -9.62
CA LEU A 225 -12.90 -30.90 -9.64
C LEU A 225 -13.49 -31.12 -8.23
N LEU A 226 -12.63 -31.30 -7.23
CA LEU A 226 -13.05 -31.47 -5.83
C LEU A 226 -13.83 -30.25 -5.33
N LEU A 227 -13.32 -29.04 -5.59
CA LEU A 227 -13.98 -27.79 -5.20
C LEU A 227 -15.32 -27.60 -5.92
N THR A 228 -15.39 -27.96 -7.20
CA THR A 228 -16.64 -27.90 -7.98
C THR A 228 -17.70 -28.86 -7.42
N LYS A 229 -17.30 -30.06 -6.98
CA LYS A 229 -18.21 -31.00 -6.31
C LYS A 229 -18.72 -30.45 -4.98
N LYS A 230 -17.83 -29.88 -4.15
CA LYS A 230 -18.23 -29.19 -2.91
C LYS A 230 -19.19 -28.03 -3.16
N LEU A 231 -19.00 -27.29 -4.25
CA LEU A 231 -19.91 -26.21 -4.63
C LEU A 231 -21.30 -26.77 -4.95
N LEU A 232 -21.39 -27.83 -5.75
CA LEU A 232 -22.66 -28.47 -6.13
C LEU A 232 -23.36 -29.20 -4.97
N GLU A 233 -22.63 -29.60 -3.92
CA GLU A 233 -23.23 -30.09 -2.67
C GLU A 233 -23.99 -28.98 -1.93
N LEU A 234 -23.56 -27.72 -2.07
CA LEU A 234 -24.21 -26.55 -1.46
C LEU A 234 -25.31 -25.97 -2.35
N ASP A 235 -25.07 -25.91 -3.66
CA ASP A 235 -26.03 -25.43 -4.67
C ASP A 235 -26.04 -26.37 -5.90
N PRO A 236 -26.91 -27.40 -5.90
CA PRO A 236 -27.03 -28.35 -7.01
C PRO A 236 -27.45 -27.71 -8.33
N GLU A 237 -28.15 -26.58 -8.29
CA GLU A 237 -28.70 -25.87 -9.47
C GLU A 237 -27.71 -24.85 -10.05
N HIS A 238 -26.49 -24.74 -9.49
CA HIS A 238 -25.50 -23.79 -9.95
C HIS A 238 -25.06 -24.09 -11.40
N GLN A 239 -25.51 -23.26 -12.34
CA GLN A 239 -25.36 -23.49 -13.78
C GLN A 239 -23.90 -23.62 -14.23
N ARG A 240 -23.03 -22.71 -13.76
CA ARG A 240 -21.60 -22.69 -14.13
C ARG A 240 -20.85 -23.88 -13.57
N ALA A 241 -21.15 -24.28 -12.34
CA ALA A 241 -20.48 -25.42 -11.70
C ALA A 241 -20.86 -26.75 -12.37
N ASN A 242 -22.13 -26.91 -12.76
CA ASN A 242 -22.58 -28.07 -13.54
C ASN A 242 -21.87 -28.16 -14.92
N GLY A 243 -21.65 -27.02 -15.58
CA GLY A 243 -20.87 -26.96 -16.81
C GLY A 243 -19.39 -27.31 -16.59
N ASN A 244 -18.77 -26.69 -15.58
CA ASN A 244 -17.37 -26.91 -15.21
C ASN A 244 -17.10 -28.37 -14.81
N LEU A 245 -18.00 -29.01 -14.07
CA LEU A 245 -17.89 -30.41 -13.66
C LEU A 245 -17.71 -31.33 -14.88
N LYS A 246 -18.62 -31.23 -15.85
CA LYS A 246 -18.58 -32.02 -17.09
C LYS A 246 -17.31 -31.74 -17.89
N TYR A 247 -16.89 -30.48 -17.94
CA TYR A 247 -15.69 -30.05 -18.65
C TYR A 247 -14.41 -30.60 -18.02
N PHE A 248 -14.27 -30.50 -16.69
CA PHE A 248 -13.11 -31.03 -15.96
C PHE A 248 -13.03 -32.56 -16.05
N GLU A 249 -14.17 -33.26 -15.90
CA GLU A 249 -14.22 -34.72 -16.07
C GLU A 249 -13.83 -35.17 -17.49
N TYR A 250 -14.26 -34.42 -18.52
CA TYR A 250 -13.87 -34.66 -19.91
C TYR A 250 -12.35 -34.49 -20.13
N ILE A 251 -11.75 -33.42 -19.61
CA ILE A 251 -10.30 -33.21 -19.72
C ILE A 251 -9.53 -34.33 -19.01
N MET A 252 -9.92 -34.68 -17.79
CA MET A 252 -9.28 -35.76 -17.03
C MET A 252 -9.36 -37.12 -17.74
N ALA A 253 -10.50 -37.43 -18.36
CA ALA A 253 -10.66 -38.66 -19.14
C ALA A 253 -9.70 -38.69 -20.34
N LYS A 254 -9.59 -37.57 -21.06
CA LYS A 254 -8.68 -37.42 -22.19
C LYS A 254 -7.20 -37.55 -21.79
N GLU A 255 -6.80 -37.00 -20.64
CA GLU A 255 -5.44 -37.14 -20.11
C GLU A 255 -5.13 -38.59 -19.71
N LYS A 256 -6.10 -39.30 -19.11
CA LYS A 256 -5.95 -40.72 -18.78
C LYS A 256 -5.80 -41.59 -20.01
N ASP A 257 -6.53 -41.30 -21.08
CA ASP A 257 -6.43 -42.05 -22.34
C ASP A 257 -5.11 -41.77 -23.07
N ALA A 258 -4.63 -40.51 -23.05
CA ALA A 258 -3.32 -40.14 -23.58
C ALA A 258 -2.17 -40.84 -22.82
N ASN A 259 -2.25 -40.92 -21.49
CA ASN A 259 -1.26 -41.62 -20.66
C ASN A 259 -1.31 -43.15 -20.81
N LYS A 260 -2.47 -43.73 -21.17
CA LYS A 260 -2.56 -45.16 -21.51
C LYS A 260 -1.89 -45.46 -22.85
N SER A 261 -2.04 -44.61 -23.86
CA SER A 261 -1.37 -44.76 -25.15
C SER A 261 0.14 -44.51 -25.13
N ALA A 262 0.68 -43.85 -24.09
CA ALA A 262 2.11 -43.59 -23.92
C ALA A 262 2.86 -44.68 -23.14
N SER A 263 2.17 -45.77 -22.74
CA SER A 263 2.76 -46.85 -21.93
C SER A 263 3.46 -47.96 -22.72
N ASP A 264 3.57 -47.83 -24.05
CA ASP A 264 4.23 -48.82 -24.94
C ASP A 264 5.59 -48.37 -25.52
N ASP A 265 6.11 -47.19 -25.17
CA ASP A 265 7.46 -46.78 -25.55
C ASP A 265 8.21 -46.15 -24.36
N GLN A 266 9.22 -46.88 -23.86
CA GLN A 266 10.15 -46.36 -22.87
C GLN A 266 11.04 -45.29 -23.49
N SER A 267 10.75 -44.02 -23.21
CA SER A 267 11.79 -43.04 -22.90
C SER A 267 11.26 -42.00 -21.91
N ASP A 268 11.98 -41.87 -20.80
CA ASP A 268 11.68 -40.97 -19.69
C ASP A 268 11.58 -39.51 -20.13
N GLN A 269 10.37 -39.05 -20.41
CA GLN A 269 9.99 -37.65 -20.23
C GLN A 269 8.67 -37.61 -19.46
N LYS A 270 8.78 -37.68 -18.12
CA LYS A 270 7.74 -37.17 -17.23
C LYS A 270 7.53 -35.69 -17.54
N THR A 271 6.57 -35.37 -18.39
CA THR A 271 5.90 -34.06 -18.44
C THR A 271 5.06 -33.93 -17.18
N THR A 272 5.74 -33.74 -16.03
CA THR A 272 5.15 -33.05 -14.90
C THR A 272 4.68 -31.70 -15.42
N LEU A 273 3.37 -31.54 -15.63
CA LEU A 273 2.72 -30.23 -15.65
C LEU A 273 3.09 -29.57 -14.31
N LYS A 274 4.19 -28.81 -14.31
CA LYS A 274 4.60 -28.01 -13.17
C LYS A 274 3.40 -27.15 -12.80
N LYS A 275 3.02 -27.15 -11.52
CA LYS A 275 2.15 -26.12 -10.93
C LYS A 275 2.50 -24.79 -11.58
N LYS A 276 1.56 -24.18 -12.30
CA LYS A 276 1.72 -22.77 -12.65
C LYS A 276 1.54 -22.00 -11.34
N GLY A 277 2.61 -21.91 -10.55
CA GLY A 277 2.74 -20.78 -9.63
C GLY A 277 2.60 -19.48 -10.42
N ALA A 278 2.26 -18.39 -9.71
CA ALA A 278 2.05 -17.03 -10.22
C ALA A 278 2.71 -16.81 -11.58
N ALA A 279 1.94 -16.39 -12.60
CA ALA A 279 2.41 -16.17 -13.97
C ALA A 279 3.84 -15.65 -13.94
N VAL A 280 4.80 -16.54 -14.19
CA VAL A 280 6.18 -16.21 -13.85
C VAL A 280 6.68 -15.34 -14.98
N ASP A 281 6.48 -14.04 -14.81
CA ASP A 281 7.26 -13.02 -15.48
C ASP A 281 8.67 -13.13 -14.86
N TYR A 282 9.38 -14.18 -15.30
CA TYR A 282 10.60 -14.71 -14.72
C TYR A 282 11.75 -13.79 -15.10
N LEU A 283 11.71 -12.55 -14.63
CA LEU A 283 12.88 -11.70 -14.56
C LEU A 283 13.70 -12.19 -13.36
N PRO A 284 14.86 -12.84 -13.56
CA PRO A 284 15.70 -13.30 -12.45
C PRO A 284 16.09 -12.15 -11.51
N GLU A 285 16.06 -10.91 -12.01
CA GLU A 285 16.21 -9.68 -11.25
C GLU A 285 15.17 -9.51 -10.14
N ARG A 286 13.90 -9.88 -10.38
CA ARG A 286 12.81 -9.75 -9.40
C ARG A 286 13.00 -10.68 -8.21
N GLN A 287 13.35 -11.94 -8.44
CA GLN A 287 13.61 -12.90 -7.37
C GLN A 287 14.80 -12.48 -6.49
N LYS A 288 15.90 -12.03 -7.11
CA LYS A 288 17.05 -11.49 -6.37
C LYS A 288 16.65 -10.30 -5.49
N TYR A 289 15.86 -9.38 -6.04
CA TYR A 289 15.35 -8.23 -5.32
C TYR A 289 14.50 -8.65 -4.10
N GLU A 290 13.52 -9.53 -4.27
CA GLU A 290 12.64 -9.97 -3.19
C GLU A 290 13.40 -10.73 -2.09
N MET A 291 14.34 -11.62 -2.46
CA MET A 291 15.25 -12.29 -1.52
C MET A 291 16.02 -11.26 -0.66
N LEU A 292 16.55 -10.20 -1.28
CA LEU A 292 17.29 -9.17 -0.55
C LEU A 292 16.42 -8.36 0.38
N CYS A 293 15.16 -8.11 0.00
CA CYS A 293 14.18 -7.47 0.87
C CYS A 293 13.83 -8.34 2.09
N ARG A 294 13.88 -9.67 1.96
CA ARG A 294 13.73 -10.61 3.09
C ARG A 294 14.99 -10.78 3.94
N GLY A 295 16.11 -10.15 3.54
CA GLY A 295 17.40 -10.34 4.21
C GLY A 295 18.10 -11.66 3.86
N GLU A 296 17.65 -12.35 2.81
CA GLU A 296 18.23 -13.58 2.25
C GLU A 296 19.39 -13.30 1.30
N GLY A 297 20.00 -12.12 1.41
CA GLY A 297 21.12 -11.68 0.58
C GLY A 297 22.39 -12.49 0.76
N ILE A 298 23.39 -12.17 -0.06
CA ILE A 298 24.71 -12.79 0.04
C ILE A 298 25.31 -12.39 1.39
N LYS A 299 25.52 -13.37 2.27
CA LYS A 299 26.26 -13.14 3.51
C LYS A 299 27.75 -13.07 3.18
N MET A 300 28.41 -12.02 3.63
CA MET A 300 29.86 -11.92 3.50
C MET A 300 30.55 -13.11 4.16
N THR A 301 31.58 -13.64 3.50
CA THR A 301 32.43 -14.65 4.13
C THR A 301 33.17 -14.03 5.32
N PRO A 302 33.51 -14.79 6.37
CA PRO A 302 34.28 -14.26 7.50
C PRO A 302 35.58 -13.57 7.08
N ARG A 303 36.19 -14.00 5.97
CA ARG A 303 37.38 -13.38 5.38
C ARG A 303 37.11 -11.98 4.81
N ARG A 304 35.96 -11.77 4.15
CA ARG A 304 35.55 -10.46 3.63
C ARG A 304 35.11 -9.56 4.78
N GLN A 305 34.31 -10.07 5.71
CA GLN A 305 33.83 -9.31 6.86
C GLN A 305 34.96 -8.78 7.74
N LYS A 306 36.06 -9.53 7.92
CA LYS A 306 37.27 -9.04 8.61
C LYS A 306 37.91 -7.80 7.98
N LYS A 307 37.63 -7.50 6.71
CA LYS A 307 38.12 -6.30 6.04
C LYS A 307 37.22 -5.09 6.25
N LEU A 308 36.00 -5.26 6.76
CA LEU A 308 35.11 -4.16 7.10
C LEU A 308 35.50 -3.59 8.45
N PHE A 309 35.56 -2.27 8.57
CA PHE A 309 35.97 -1.62 9.80
C PHE A 309 35.22 -0.32 10.05
N CYS A 310 34.93 -0.07 11.32
CA CYS A 310 34.44 1.22 11.79
C CYS A 310 35.63 2.14 12.08
N ARG A 311 35.50 3.42 11.72
CA ARG A 311 36.56 4.43 11.86
C ARG A 311 35.98 5.81 12.14
N TYR A 312 36.81 6.67 12.70
CA TYR A 312 36.59 8.11 12.75
C TYR A 312 37.19 8.73 11.49
N HIS A 313 36.34 9.30 10.63
CA HIS A 313 36.72 9.90 9.36
C HIS A 313 36.91 11.41 9.51
N ASP A 314 38.05 11.91 9.07
CA ASP A 314 38.45 13.32 9.21
C ASP A 314 38.05 14.20 8.01
N GLY A 315 37.22 13.68 7.09
CA GLY A 315 36.76 14.44 5.93
C GLY A 315 37.86 14.72 4.91
N ASN A 316 38.82 13.81 4.74
CA ASN A 316 40.03 14.06 3.96
C ASN A 316 40.82 15.27 4.49
N ARG A 317 41.06 15.29 5.81
CA ARG A 317 41.69 16.40 6.55
C ARG A 317 40.89 17.71 6.49
N ASN A 318 39.57 17.64 6.42
CA ASN A 318 38.72 18.82 6.54
C ASN A 318 38.84 19.37 7.97
N PRO A 319 39.13 20.67 8.17
CA PRO A 319 39.33 21.25 9.50
C PRO A 319 38.21 20.95 10.51
N LYS A 320 36.97 20.88 10.04
CA LYS A 320 35.80 20.59 10.87
C LYS A 320 35.80 19.15 11.37
N PHE A 321 36.13 18.19 10.52
CA PHE A 321 36.13 16.77 10.84
C PHE A 321 37.45 16.27 11.44
N ILE A 322 38.52 17.07 11.38
CA ILE A 322 39.69 16.84 12.24
C ILE A 322 39.32 17.05 13.72
N LEU A 323 38.54 18.10 14.02
CA LEU A 323 38.14 18.43 15.40
C LEU A 323 36.97 17.57 15.89
N ALA A 324 36.03 17.24 15.02
CA ALA A 324 34.88 16.40 15.32
C ALA A 324 34.70 15.34 14.23
N PRO A 325 35.49 14.24 14.26
CA PRO A 325 35.46 13.21 13.22
C PRO A 325 34.09 12.55 13.06
N ALA A 326 33.71 12.27 11.81
CA ALA A 326 32.48 11.55 11.51
C ALA A 326 32.65 10.05 11.78
N LYS A 327 31.63 9.42 12.35
CA LYS A 327 31.59 7.97 12.55
C LYS A 327 31.30 7.30 11.21
N GLN A 328 32.24 6.53 10.70
CA GLN A 328 32.13 5.84 9.42
C GLN A 328 32.24 4.32 9.62
N GLU A 329 31.41 3.57 8.90
CA GLU A 329 31.39 2.10 8.86
C GLU A 329 31.37 1.62 7.41
N ASP A 330 32.12 0.56 7.11
CA ASP A 330 32.03 -0.11 5.81
C ASP A 330 30.90 -1.15 5.86
N GLU A 331 29.82 -0.88 5.11
CA GLU A 331 28.68 -1.80 4.96
C GLU A 331 28.99 -2.90 3.94
N TRP A 332 29.77 -2.56 2.91
CA TRP A 332 30.16 -3.49 1.86
C TRP A 332 31.55 -3.19 1.32
N ASP A 333 32.32 -4.23 0.96
CA ASP A 333 33.72 -4.12 0.53
C ASP A 333 33.84 -3.86 -0.98
N LYS A 334 33.05 -4.54 -1.82
CA LYS A 334 33.03 -4.34 -3.28
C LYS A 334 31.62 -4.53 -3.88
N PRO A 335 30.99 -3.49 -4.44
CA PRO A 335 31.42 -2.09 -4.46
C PRO A 335 31.52 -1.54 -3.03
N ARG A 336 32.33 -0.50 -2.83
CA ARG A 336 32.51 0.07 -1.50
C ARG A 336 31.26 0.85 -1.11
N ILE A 337 30.50 0.32 -0.15
CA ILE A 337 29.30 0.97 0.40
C ILE A 337 29.62 1.38 1.83
N ILE A 338 29.43 2.66 2.12
CA ILE A 338 29.86 3.28 3.37
C ILE A 338 28.63 3.82 4.10
N ARG A 339 28.53 3.58 5.41
CA ARG A 339 27.58 4.26 6.28
C ARG A 339 28.27 5.31 7.15
N PHE A 340 27.67 6.49 7.20
CA PHE A 340 27.98 7.52 8.19
C PHE A 340 26.90 7.52 9.27
N HIS A 341 27.31 7.46 10.54
CA HIS A 341 26.41 7.51 11.69
C HIS A 341 26.31 8.91 12.28
N ASP A 342 25.16 9.22 12.86
CA ASP A 342 24.86 10.49 13.56
C ASP A 342 25.18 11.75 12.73
N ILE A 343 24.94 11.66 11.41
CA ILE A 343 25.40 12.66 10.45
C ILE A 343 24.36 13.75 10.15
N ILE A 344 23.11 13.51 10.55
CA ILE A 344 22.02 14.47 10.52
C ILE A 344 21.25 14.39 11.84
N SER A 345 21.00 15.54 12.46
CA SER A 345 20.31 15.60 13.76
C SER A 345 18.80 15.53 13.61
N ASP A 346 18.11 15.15 14.69
CA ASP A 346 16.64 15.12 14.73
C ASP A 346 16.00 16.49 14.41
N ALA A 347 16.59 17.58 14.89
CA ALA A 347 16.12 18.93 14.59
C ALA A 347 16.27 19.28 13.09
N GLU A 348 17.36 18.87 12.45
CA GLU A 348 17.55 19.05 11.01
C GLU A 348 16.58 18.18 10.21
N ILE A 349 16.35 16.94 10.64
CA ILE A 349 15.39 16.01 10.03
C ILE A 349 13.98 16.61 10.01
N GLU A 350 13.50 17.13 11.13
CA GLU A 350 12.12 17.66 11.18
C GLU A 350 11.96 18.91 10.31
N ILE A 351 12.96 19.79 10.25
CA ILE A 351 12.93 20.93 9.33
C ILE A 351 12.87 20.47 7.87
N VAL A 352 13.68 19.46 7.49
CA VAL A 352 13.64 18.89 6.13
C VAL A 352 12.28 18.28 5.83
N LYS A 353 11.69 17.53 6.77
CA LYS A 353 10.34 16.96 6.61
C LYS A 353 9.27 18.03 6.46
N ASP A 354 9.31 19.09 7.25
CA ASP A 354 8.32 20.17 7.22
C ASP A 354 8.37 20.96 5.92
N LEU A 355 9.57 21.20 5.38
CA LEU A 355 9.73 21.80 4.05
C LEU A 355 9.20 20.89 2.94
N ALA A 356 9.36 19.57 3.08
CA ALA A 356 8.96 18.58 2.08
C ALA A 356 7.45 18.29 2.06
N LYS A 357 6.81 18.16 3.23
CA LYS A 357 5.38 17.80 3.40
C LYS A 357 4.42 18.49 2.42
N PRO A 358 4.43 19.83 2.24
CA PRO A 358 3.48 20.50 1.35
C PRO A 358 3.73 20.24 -0.15
N ARG A 359 4.91 19.72 -0.52
CA ARG A 359 5.33 19.51 -1.91
C ARG A 359 5.39 18.03 -2.32
N LEU A 360 5.08 17.12 -1.40
CA LEU A 360 5.11 15.68 -1.67
C LEU A 360 4.07 15.30 -2.72
N SER A 361 4.55 14.95 -3.92
CA SER A 361 3.72 14.43 -5.01
C SER A 361 4.13 13.00 -5.35
N ARG A 362 3.22 12.23 -5.97
CA ARG A 362 3.49 10.84 -6.35
C ARG A 362 4.68 10.81 -7.32
N ALA A 363 5.68 9.98 -7.01
CA ALA A 363 6.84 9.84 -7.86
C ALA A 363 6.44 9.27 -9.22
N THR A 364 6.90 9.89 -10.30
CA THR A 364 6.77 9.39 -11.67
C THR A 364 7.98 8.53 -12.04
N VAL A 365 7.78 7.60 -12.96
CA VAL A 365 8.85 6.83 -13.61
C VAL A 365 8.72 7.02 -15.11
N HIS A 366 9.81 6.77 -15.83
CA HIS A 366 9.77 6.71 -17.28
C HIS A 366 9.24 5.34 -17.72
N ASP A 367 8.21 5.34 -18.56
CA ASP A 367 7.69 4.14 -19.19
C ASP A 367 8.71 3.62 -20.22
N PRO A 368 9.21 2.37 -20.09
CA PRO A 368 10.18 1.79 -21.03
C PRO A 368 9.67 1.71 -22.48
N GLU A 369 8.36 1.56 -22.68
CA GLU A 369 7.76 1.41 -24.01
C GLU A 369 7.38 2.76 -24.62
N THR A 370 6.82 3.66 -23.81
CA THR A 370 6.24 4.91 -24.33
C THR A 370 7.13 6.13 -24.21
N GLY A 371 8.20 6.06 -23.41
CA GLY A 371 9.12 7.18 -23.24
C GLY A 371 8.58 8.33 -22.35
N LYS A 372 7.37 8.17 -21.80
CA LYS A 372 6.68 9.22 -21.06
C LYS A 372 6.80 8.99 -19.56
N LEU A 373 6.78 10.09 -18.80
CA LEU A 373 6.66 10.03 -17.35
C LEU A 373 5.25 9.53 -16.99
N THR A 374 5.16 8.33 -16.42
CA THR A 374 3.93 7.70 -15.94
C THR A 374 4.04 7.38 -14.46
N THR A 375 2.90 7.17 -13.79
CA THR A 375 2.91 6.71 -12.39
C THR A 375 3.00 5.19 -12.38
N ALA A 376 4.12 4.65 -11.89
CA ALA A 376 4.26 3.20 -11.74
C ALA A 376 3.44 2.71 -10.55
N GLN A 377 2.68 1.63 -10.76
CA GLN A 377 1.99 0.94 -9.67
C GLN A 377 2.99 0.36 -8.64
N TYR A 378 4.20 -0.01 -9.09
CA TYR A 378 5.27 -0.49 -8.21
C TYR A 378 6.07 0.64 -7.50
N ARG A 379 5.84 1.92 -7.78
CA ARG A 379 6.50 3.03 -7.07
C ARG A 379 5.44 3.92 -6.40
N VAL A 380 5.09 3.55 -5.16
CA VAL A 380 4.09 4.25 -4.33
C VAL A 380 4.68 5.38 -3.49
N SER A 381 5.98 5.66 -3.59
CA SER A 381 6.64 6.73 -2.85
C SER A 381 6.19 8.11 -3.31
N LYS A 382 6.06 9.07 -2.39
CA LYS A 382 5.99 10.49 -2.70
C LYS A 382 7.37 11.14 -2.62
N SER A 383 7.63 12.11 -3.48
CA SER A 383 8.89 12.83 -3.56
C SER A 383 8.64 14.34 -3.52
N ALA A 384 9.58 15.07 -2.93
CA ALA A 384 9.58 16.52 -2.90
C ALA A 384 11.01 17.02 -3.09
N TRP A 385 11.11 18.22 -3.67
CA TRP A 385 12.36 18.83 -4.05
C TRP A 385 12.69 20.01 -3.17
N LEU A 386 13.91 20.01 -2.67
CA LEU A 386 14.42 21.06 -1.79
C LEU A 386 15.73 21.61 -2.34
N SER A 387 15.75 22.92 -2.50
CA SER A 387 16.93 23.65 -2.98
C SER A 387 17.75 24.23 -1.83
N GLY A 388 19.05 24.39 -2.07
CA GLY A 388 20.01 24.82 -1.05
C GLY A 388 19.76 26.22 -0.49
N TYR A 389 19.10 27.09 -1.25
CA TYR A 389 18.77 28.46 -0.86
C TYR A 389 17.49 28.57 -0.03
N GLU A 390 16.69 27.52 0.07
CA GLU A 390 15.36 27.58 0.70
C GLU A 390 15.43 27.62 2.23
N ASN A 391 16.45 27.00 2.82
CA ASN A 391 16.66 27.03 4.26
C ASN A 391 18.15 26.86 4.60
N PRO A 392 18.70 27.63 5.56
CA PRO A 392 20.08 27.47 6.01
C PRO A 392 20.43 26.04 6.46
N VAL A 393 19.47 25.26 6.96
CA VAL A 393 19.66 23.84 7.29
C VAL A 393 20.04 23.02 6.05
N VAL A 394 19.32 23.20 4.94
CA VAL A 394 19.58 22.47 3.70
C VAL A 394 20.96 22.83 3.16
N SER A 395 21.32 24.12 3.19
CA SER A 395 22.68 24.57 2.85
C SER A 395 23.76 23.92 3.72
N ARG A 396 23.56 23.87 5.05
CA ARG A 396 24.50 23.20 5.98
C ARG A 396 24.63 21.71 5.72
N ILE A 397 23.53 21.03 5.36
CA ILE A 397 23.55 19.62 4.98
C ILE A 397 24.36 19.43 3.70
N ASN A 398 24.15 20.25 2.67
CA ASN A 398 24.93 20.17 1.42
C ASN A 398 26.44 20.40 1.66
N MET A 399 26.81 21.41 2.45
CA MET A 399 28.20 21.65 2.82
C MET A 399 28.80 20.45 3.57
N ARG A 400 28.04 19.82 4.47
CA ARG A 400 28.47 18.62 5.20
C ARG A 400 28.76 17.45 4.25
N ILE A 401 27.94 17.24 3.23
CA ILE A 401 28.15 16.19 2.21
C ILE A 401 29.46 16.48 1.45
N GLN A 402 29.67 17.72 1.01
CA GLN A 402 30.90 18.13 0.33
C GLN A 402 32.14 17.90 1.21
N ASP A 403 32.09 18.34 2.46
CA ASP A 403 33.20 18.24 3.42
C ASP A 403 33.58 16.78 3.72
N LEU A 404 32.61 15.85 3.70
CA LEU A 404 32.83 14.43 3.98
C LEU A 404 33.28 13.64 2.76
N THR A 405 32.69 13.92 1.59
CA THR A 405 32.98 13.18 0.36
C THR A 405 34.20 13.73 -0.37
N GLY A 406 34.55 15.00 -0.12
CA GLY A 406 35.53 15.76 -0.92
C GLY A 406 34.98 16.19 -2.29
N LEU A 407 33.79 15.74 -2.67
CA LEU A 407 33.17 16.02 -3.96
C LEU A 407 32.44 17.36 -3.93
N ASP A 408 32.54 18.10 -5.02
CA ASP A 408 31.82 19.35 -5.19
C ASP A 408 30.30 19.12 -5.25
N VAL A 409 29.53 19.96 -4.56
CA VAL A 409 28.06 19.85 -4.56
C VAL A 409 27.38 20.95 -5.37
N SER A 410 28.13 21.85 -6.03
CA SER A 410 27.54 22.99 -6.76
C SER A 410 26.82 22.54 -8.04
N THR A 411 27.28 21.45 -8.64
CA THR A 411 26.69 20.80 -9.82
C THR A 411 25.79 19.62 -9.45
N ALA A 412 25.68 19.31 -8.15
CA ALA A 412 24.87 18.20 -7.67
C ALA A 412 23.38 18.55 -7.80
N GLU A 413 22.59 17.59 -8.32
CA GLU A 413 21.13 17.73 -8.44
C GLU A 413 20.51 18.19 -7.11
N GLU A 414 19.43 18.99 -7.20
CA GLU A 414 18.58 19.25 -6.04
C GLU A 414 18.07 17.94 -5.45
N LEU A 415 17.59 17.96 -4.21
CA LEU A 415 17.18 16.73 -3.54
C LEU A 415 15.99 16.08 -4.26
N GLN A 416 16.30 15.04 -5.05
CA GLN A 416 15.50 13.99 -5.71
C GLN A 416 14.93 14.15 -7.17
N LYS A 417 15.74 14.06 -8.26
CA LYS A 417 15.29 13.65 -9.64
C LYS A 417 15.54 12.18 -9.95
N ASP A 418 14.60 11.43 -10.50
CA ASP A 418 14.98 10.29 -11.36
C ASP A 418 14.70 10.67 -12.82
N GLU A 419 15.75 10.82 -13.62
CA GLU A 419 15.63 10.87 -15.08
C GLU A 419 16.79 10.08 -15.72
N PRO A 420 16.50 9.10 -16.59
CA PRO A 420 17.53 8.38 -17.35
C PRO A 420 18.04 9.15 -18.59
N ASP A 421 17.36 10.21 -19.05
CA ASP A 421 17.75 10.97 -20.27
C ASP A 421 18.10 12.46 -20.03
N ALA A 422 18.13 12.93 -18.78
CA ALA A 422 18.51 14.32 -18.44
C ALA A 422 19.97 14.69 -18.82
N PHE A 423 20.80 13.67 -18.98
CA PHE A 423 22.26 13.80 -19.02
C PHE A 423 22.77 14.59 -20.23
N LYS A 424 22.02 14.59 -21.34
CA LYS A 424 22.37 15.38 -22.53
C LYS A 424 21.93 16.84 -22.45
N GLU A 425 20.85 17.14 -21.72
CA GLU A 425 20.27 18.50 -21.68
C GLU A 425 20.84 19.38 -20.56
N LEU A 426 21.28 18.81 -19.44
CA LEU A 426 21.84 19.57 -18.31
C LEU A 426 23.31 19.98 -18.48
N GLY A 427 24.08 19.23 -19.29
CA GLY A 427 25.52 19.47 -19.46
C GLY A 427 26.33 19.33 -18.17
N THR A 428 25.85 18.55 -17.20
CA THR A 428 26.51 18.30 -15.90
C THR A 428 27.20 16.93 -15.79
N GLY A 429 27.12 16.10 -16.83
CA GLY A 429 27.68 14.74 -16.81
C GLY A 429 26.84 13.76 -15.99
N ASN A 430 27.31 12.53 -15.86
CA ASN A 430 26.61 11.44 -15.18
C ASN A 430 26.68 11.57 -13.65
N ARG A 431 25.87 10.79 -12.91
CA ARG A 431 25.82 10.77 -11.44
C ARG A 431 27.00 10.00 -10.87
N ILE A 432 28.09 10.70 -10.56
CA ILE A 432 29.32 10.08 -10.08
C ILE A 432 29.15 9.30 -8.76
N ALA A 433 28.28 9.78 -7.87
CA ALA A 433 28.04 9.18 -6.56
C ALA A 433 26.65 9.51 -6.01
N THR A 434 26.21 8.70 -5.06
CA THR A 434 24.93 8.87 -4.38
C THR A 434 25.13 8.95 -2.88
N TRP A 435 24.46 9.92 -2.26
CA TRP A 435 24.39 10.10 -0.83
C TRP A 435 22.93 10.03 -0.36
N LEU A 436 22.60 9.01 0.42
CA LEU A 436 21.24 8.72 0.87
C LEU A 436 21.12 8.84 2.39
N PHE A 437 20.39 9.83 2.88
CA PHE A 437 20.04 9.94 4.31
C PHE A 437 18.85 9.07 4.66
N TYR A 438 18.90 8.45 5.84
CA TYR A 438 17.75 7.85 6.51
C TYR A 438 17.26 8.77 7.64
N MET A 439 16.04 9.28 7.50
CA MET A 439 15.43 10.29 8.38
C MET A 439 14.32 9.72 9.27
N SER A 440 14.11 8.41 9.23
CA SER A 440 13.24 7.68 10.15
C SER A 440 13.77 6.26 10.37
N ASP A 441 13.42 5.71 11.52
CA ASP A 441 13.55 4.28 11.78
C ASP A 441 12.35 3.56 11.17
N VAL A 442 12.58 2.37 10.64
CA VAL A 442 11.54 1.53 10.04
C VAL A 442 11.47 0.23 10.82
N SER A 443 10.29 -0.12 11.30
CA SER A 443 10.09 -1.30 12.15
C SER A 443 10.35 -2.61 11.41
N ALA A 444 9.86 -2.70 10.16
CA ALA A 444 10.10 -3.86 9.30
C ALA A 444 10.09 -3.48 7.82
N GLY A 445 10.95 -4.14 7.04
CA GLY A 445 11.11 -3.88 5.61
C GLY A 445 11.87 -2.59 5.31
N GLY A 446 11.73 -2.08 4.07
CA GLY A 446 12.29 -0.78 3.71
C GLY A 446 13.81 -0.74 3.52
N ALA A 447 14.49 -1.87 3.36
CA ALA A 447 15.93 -1.89 3.03
C ALA A 447 16.23 -1.17 1.69
N THR A 448 17.46 -0.70 1.54
CA THR A 448 18.03 -0.34 0.24
C THR A 448 18.92 -1.49 -0.21
N VAL A 449 18.60 -2.11 -1.33
CA VAL A 449 19.22 -3.36 -1.78
C VAL A 449 20.00 -3.14 -3.06
N PHE A 450 21.08 -3.89 -3.24
CA PHE A 450 21.96 -3.87 -4.40
C PHE A 450 21.93 -5.27 -5.06
N PRO A 451 21.01 -5.51 -6.02
CA PRO A 451 20.73 -6.85 -6.53
C PRO A 451 21.92 -7.60 -7.14
N GLU A 452 22.82 -6.87 -7.81
CA GLU A 452 23.96 -7.49 -8.49
C GLU A 452 25.00 -8.08 -7.53
N VAL A 453 25.18 -7.45 -6.37
CA VAL A 453 26.14 -7.92 -5.35
C VAL A 453 25.48 -8.62 -4.16
N GLY A 454 24.16 -8.62 -4.12
CA GLY A 454 23.39 -9.25 -3.06
C GLY A 454 23.53 -8.57 -1.70
N ALA A 455 23.77 -7.24 -1.68
CA ALA A 455 23.88 -6.46 -0.45
C ALA A 455 22.54 -5.84 -0.05
N SER A 456 22.28 -5.77 1.25
CA SER A 456 21.09 -5.11 1.82
C SER A 456 21.50 -4.14 2.93
N VAL A 457 21.06 -2.90 2.82
CA VAL A 457 21.37 -1.84 3.78
C VAL A 457 20.07 -1.37 4.44
N TRP A 458 19.91 -1.71 5.71
CA TRP A 458 18.70 -1.41 6.47
C TRP A 458 18.67 0.06 6.94
N PRO A 459 17.49 0.72 6.90
CA PRO A 459 17.35 2.10 7.31
C PRO A 459 17.59 2.25 8.82
N LYS A 460 18.35 3.29 9.18
CA LYS A 460 18.59 3.69 10.58
C LYS A 460 18.58 5.20 10.66
N LYS A 461 17.69 5.78 11.46
CA LYS A 461 17.53 7.24 11.57
C LYS A 461 18.86 7.92 11.90
N GLY A 462 19.09 9.08 11.29
CA GLY A 462 20.29 9.89 11.53
C GLY A 462 21.53 9.41 10.79
N THR A 463 21.44 8.30 10.06
CA THR A 463 22.55 7.77 9.25
C THR A 463 22.45 8.20 7.80
N ALA A 464 23.57 8.17 7.09
CA ALA A 464 23.62 8.27 5.64
C ALA A 464 24.42 7.13 5.03
N VAL A 465 24.08 6.74 3.81
CA VAL A 465 24.81 5.72 3.05
C VAL A 465 25.34 6.36 1.78
N PHE A 466 26.59 6.05 1.47
CA PHE A 466 27.33 6.62 0.36
C PHE A 466 28.00 5.53 -0.48
N TRP A 467 27.90 5.66 -1.79
CA TRP A 467 28.59 4.84 -2.78
C TRP A 467 28.85 5.65 -4.05
N TYR A 468 29.83 5.23 -4.83
CA TYR A 468 30.06 5.75 -6.18
C TYR A 468 29.20 4.96 -7.16
N ASN A 469 28.55 5.62 -8.12
CA ASN A 469 27.83 4.92 -9.19
C ASN A 469 28.72 4.66 -10.42
N LEU A 470 29.86 5.35 -10.49
CA LEU A 470 30.81 5.26 -11.60
C LEU A 470 32.17 4.80 -11.10
N PHE A 471 32.85 3.99 -11.90
CA PHE A 471 34.26 3.72 -11.77
C PHE A 471 35.08 5.01 -11.89
N ALA A 472 36.36 4.97 -11.50
CA ALA A 472 37.23 6.12 -11.67
C ALA A 472 37.47 6.45 -13.16
N SER A 473 37.24 5.52 -14.08
CA SER A 473 37.23 5.77 -15.53
C SER A 473 36.05 6.64 -16.00
N GLY A 474 34.99 6.79 -15.19
CA GLY A 474 33.72 7.42 -15.58
C GLY A 474 32.68 6.42 -16.13
N GLU A 475 33.05 5.15 -16.32
CA GLU A 475 32.11 4.11 -16.74
C GLU A 475 31.13 3.73 -15.61
N GLY A 476 29.91 3.36 -15.97
CA GLY A 476 28.86 3.01 -15.02
C GLY A 476 29.13 1.69 -14.29
N ASP A 477 29.18 1.73 -12.96
CA ASP A 477 29.34 0.54 -12.14
C ASP A 477 27.99 -0.12 -11.89
N TYR A 478 27.63 -1.08 -12.76
CA TYR A 478 26.38 -1.85 -12.64
C TYR A 478 26.25 -2.59 -11.30
N SER A 479 27.35 -2.86 -10.59
CA SER A 479 27.31 -3.49 -9.26
C SER A 479 26.65 -2.61 -8.20
N THR A 480 26.50 -1.31 -8.49
CA THR A 480 25.87 -0.30 -7.62
C THR A 480 24.41 -0.02 -7.98
N ARG A 481 23.85 -0.75 -8.97
CA ARG A 481 22.41 -0.74 -9.26
C ARG A 481 21.66 -1.12 -7.99
N HIS A 482 20.71 -0.27 -7.60
CA HIS A 482 20.04 -0.39 -6.31
C HIS A 482 18.55 -0.14 -6.42
N ALA A 483 17.81 -0.64 -5.45
CA ALA A 483 16.37 -0.46 -5.33
C ALA A 483 15.96 -0.31 -3.86
N ALA A 484 14.83 0.35 -3.63
CA ALA A 484 14.21 0.39 -2.31
C ALA A 484 13.23 -0.78 -2.17
N CYS A 485 13.35 -1.54 -1.08
CA CYS A 485 12.33 -2.51 -0.67
C CYS A 485 11.08 -1.77 -0.18
N PRO A 486 9.87 -2.35 -0.38
CA PRO A 486 8.65 -1.79 0.18
C PRO A 486 8.76 -1.74 1.71
N VAL A 487 8.17 -0.74 2.36
CA VAL A 487 8.10 -0.74 3.82
C VAL A 487 7.02 -1.72 4.24
N LEU A 488 7.37 -2.71 5.07
CA LEU A 488 6.40 -3.66 5.59
C LEU A 488 5.63 -3.06 6.76
N VAL A 489 6.36 -2.46 7.70
CA VAL A 489 5.77 -1.77 8.86
C VAL A 489 6.55 -0.51 9.20
N GLY A 490 5.82 0.59 9.37
CA GLY A 490 6.35 1.91 9.75
C GLY A 490 6.35 2.88 8.58
N ASN A 491 7.22 3.90 8.67
CA ASN A 491 7.33 4.95 7.66
C ASN A 491 8.80 5.20 7.34
N LYS A 492 9.17 5.19 6.05
CA LYS A 492 10.54 5.43 5.59
C LYS A 492 10.64 6.82 4.95
N TRP A 493 11.29 7.74 5.67
CA TRP A 493 11.73 9.02 5.13
C TRP A 493 13.19 8.92 4.73
N VAL A 494 13.48 9.23 3.48
CA VAL A 494 14.83 9.32 2.95
C VAL A 494 15.02 10.62 2.19
N SER A 495 16.25 11.08 2.15
CA SER A 495 16.66 12.22 1.31
C SER A 495 17.85 11.79 0.48
N ASN A 496 17.72 11.92 -0.84
CA ASN A 496 18.74 11.48 -1.78
C ASN A 496 19.44 12.68 -2.42
N LYS A 497 20.76 12.68 -2.43
CA LYS A 497 21.60 13.67 -3.10
C LYS A 497 22.47 12.96 -4.13
N TRP A 498 22.27 13.33 -5.39
CA TRP A 498 23.09 12.84 -6.51
C TRP A 498 24.19 13.85 -6.84
N LEU A 499 25.43 13.38 -6.78
CA LEU A 499 26.62 14.16 -7.12
C LEU A 499 26.95 13.90 -8.60
N HIS A 500 27.28 14.95 -9.35
CA HIS A 500 27.59 14.84 -10.78
C HIS A 500 29.11 14.86 -11.04
N GLU A 501 29.50 14.36 -12.21
CA GLU A 501 30.89 14.37 -12.69
C GLU A 501 31.46 15.78 -12.89
N ARG A 502 30.66 16.71 -13.41
CA ARG A 502 31.11 18.09 -13.64
C ARG A 502 31.47 18.78 -12.32
N GLY A 503 32.61 19.47 -12.30
CA GLY A 503 33.15 20.09 -11.08
C GLY A 503 34.01 19.15 -10.23
N GLN A 504 34.16 17.89 -10.64
CA GLN A 504 35.02 16.90 -9.96
C GLN A 504 36.35 16.66 -10.67
N GLU A 505 36.64 17.34 -11.78
CA GLU A 505 37.77 17.05 -12.68
C GLU A 505 39.11 17.06 -11.94
N PHE A 506 39.24 17.93 -10.93
CA PHE A 506 40.44 18.04 -10.08
C PHE A 506 40.30 17.40 -8.70
N ARG A 507 39.08 16.97 -8.32
CA ARG A 507 38.78 16.38 -7.01
C ARG A 507 38.77 14.85 -7.05
N ARG A 508 38.39 14.27 -8.19
CA ARG A 508 38.43 12.84 -8.48
C ARG A 508 38.99 12.63 -9.90
N PRO A 509 40.33 12.63 -10.05
CA PRO A 509 40.97 12.41 -11.35
C PRO A 509 40.58 11.06 -11.94
N CYS A 510 40.30 11.02 -13.25
CA CYS A 510 39.93 9.78 -13.91
C CYS A 510 41.13 8.85 -14.09
N THR A 511 40.90 7.54 -13.95
CA THR A 511 41.87 6.49 -14.32
C THR A 511 41.62 6.00 -15.74
N LEU A 512 42.63 5.39 -16.36
CA LEU A 512 42.52 4.88 -17.75
C LEU A 512 41.82 3.52 -17.83
N SER A 513 41.62 2.83 -16.70
CA SER A 513 40.95 1.52 -16.65
C SER A 513 40.04 1.39 -15.44
N GLU A 514 39.05 0.48 -15.53
CA GLU A 514 38.12 0.17 -14.43
C GLU A 514 38.76 -0.60 -13.26
N LEU A 515 39.93 -1.20 -13.48
CA LEU A 515 40.60 -2.12 -12.55
C LEU A 515 41.72 -1.46 -11.73
N GLU A 516 42.09 -0.23 -12.09
CA GLU A 516 43.04 0.64 -11.37
C GLU A 516 42.30 1.60 -10.44
#